data_AF-A0A7S1ZNJ4-F1
#
_entry.id   AF-A0A7S1ZNJ4-F1
#
_cell.length_a   1.000
_cell.length_b   1.000
_cell.length_c   1.000
_cell.angle_alpha   90.00
_cell.angle_beta   90.00
_cell.angle_gamma   90.00
#
_symmetry.space_group_name_H-M   'P 1'
#
loop_
_entity.id
_entity.type
_entity.pdbx_description
1 polymer ?
#
loop_
_entity_poly.entity_id
_entity_poly.type
_entity_poly.pdbx_seq_one_letter_code
_entity_poly.pdbx_strand_id
1 'polypeptide(L)'
;RNGAGASGGNGITGGTGPPTSNEGRTTMMRRRHRPGPCNPLGRFSALFLRSWRQNVRNVRINLLRLLTVAGEAVLFAELFDSCKPGRDVARSVADRTALLSFGVINVVMMGVMKTLYVFGNEREVVARERQRNQYKAIEYLLSKAAAELPLDAAFSAAFALGLKARTGLRTSGKVLGGTFAVMAMAGTALGFAVGSLSTHGAEGAMALGVPITVVLMAV
;
A
#
# COMPACT_ATOMS: atom_id res chain seq x y z
N ARG A 1 -53.65 37.28 12.63
CA ARG A 1 -53.49 38.57 13.35
C ARG A 1 -52.04 39.03 13.10
N ASN A 2 -51.74 39.49 11.87
CA ASN A 2 -51.76 40.88 11.37
C ASN A 2 -50.74 41.81 12.04
N GLY A 3 -49.94 42.50 11.20
CA GLY A 3 -49.03 43.62 11.48
C GLY A 3 -47.61 43.32 10.97
N ALA A 4 -47.14 43.69 9.78
CA ALA A 4 -47.24 44.93 8.99
C ALA A 4 -46.71 46.17 9.74
N GLY A 5 -45.52 46.62 9.33
CA GLY A 5 -44.90 47.88 9.73
C GLY A 5 -43.90 48.32 8.67
N ALA A 6 -44.34 49.21 7.78
CA ALA A 6 -43.54 49.90 6.77
C ALA A 6 -43.22 51.32 7.25
N SER A 7 -42.04 51.83 6.91
CA SER A 7 -41.64 53.25 6.89
C SER A 7 -40.34 53.32 6.06
N GLY A 8 -40.31 53.84 4.82
CA GLY A 8 -40.33 55.27 4.46
C GLY A 8 -38.91 55.86 4.59
N GLY A 9 -38.22 56.49 3.64
CA GLY A 9 -38.45 56.90 2.25
C GLY A 9 -37.25 57.75 1.79
N ASN A 10 -37.01 57.78 0.47
CA ASN A 10 -36.35 58.79 -0.38
C ASN A 10 -34.95 59.40 -0.10
N GLY A 11 -34.13 59.43 -1.17
CA GLY A 11 -32.99 60.35 -1.34
C GLY A 11 -32.23 60.13 -2.65
N ILE A 12 -32.72 60.73 -3.75
CA ILE A 12 -32.07 60.76 -5.07
C ILE A 12 -31.16 61.99 -5.16
N THR A 13 -29.87 61.79 -5.49
CA THR A 13 -28.98 62.70 -6.25
C THR A 13 -27.91 61.78 -6.89
N GLY A 14 -27.51 61.81 -8.17
CA GLY A 14 -27.51 62.86 -9.18
C GLY A 14 -26.04 63.25 -9.48
N GLY A 15 -25.35 62.53 -10.37
CA GLY A 15 -23.98 62.87 -10.78
C GLY A 15 -23.51 62.09 -12.02
N THR A 16 -23.21 62.81 -13.11
CA THR A 16 -22.93 62.33 -14.47
C THR A 16 -21.47 62.58 -14.92
N GLY A 17 -20.78 61.52 -15.39
CA GLY A 17 -19.71 61.48 -16.44
C GLY A 17 -18.25 61.79 -16.06
N PRO A 18 -17.21 61.46 -16.90
CA PRO A 18 -17.07 60.45 -17.97
C PRO A 18 -15.80 59.53 -17.78
N PRO A 19 -15.39 58.64 -18.73
CA PRO A 19 -14.59 57.44 -18.46
C PRO A 19 -13.08 57.63 -18.66
N THR A 20 -12.25 56.89 -17.90
CA THR A 20 -10.82 56.72 -18.20
C THR A 20 -10.37 55.27 -18.06
N SER A 21 -9.88 54.79 -19.18
CA SER A 21 -9.08 53.60 -19.48
C SER A 21 -7.90 53.33 -18.54
N ASN A 22 -7.38 52.10 -18.65
CA ASN A 22 -6.12 51.56 -18.12
C ASN A 22 -6.16 51.16 -16.65
N GLU A 23 -5.77 49.95 -16.21
CA GLU A 23 -4.68 49.09 -16.67
C GLU A 23 -5.00 47.62 -16.42
N GLY A 24 -4.43 46.77 -17.27
CA GLY A 24 -4.67 45.34 -17.31
C GLY A 24 -4.35 44.64 -16.00
N ARG A 25 -5.40 44.16 -15.33
CA ARG A 25 -5.30 42.92 -14.55
C ARG A 25 -5.20 41.77 -15.53
N THR A 26 -3.97 41.52 -15.94
CA THR A 26 -3.52 40.31 -16.61
C THR A 26 -4.05 39.13 -15.79
N THR A 27 -5.20 38.62 -16.21
CA THR A 27 -5.69 37.30 -15.81
C THR A 27 -4.61 36.35 -16.27
N MET A 28 -3.72 35.99 -15.35
CA MET A 28 -2.77 34.91 -15.52
C MET A 28 -3.63 33.65 -15.68
N MET A 29 -4.08 33.41 -16.92
CA MET A 29 -4.57 32.13 -17.38
C MET A 29 -3.43 31.17 -17.12
N ARG A 30 -3.43 30.58 -15.93
CA ARG A 30 -2.64 29.43 -15.57
C ARG A 30 -3.02 28.37 -16.58
N ARG A 31 -2.26 28.30 -17.68
CA ARG A 31 -2.36 27.27 -18.71
C ARG A 31 -2.35 25.96 -17.96
N ARG A 32 -3.54 25.35 -17.78
CA ARG A 32 -3.65 23.95 -17.39
C ARG A 32 -3.01 23.19 -18.52
N HIS A 33 -1.74 22.85 -18.31
CA HIS A 33 -0.95 22.02 -19.20
C HIS A 33 -1.75 20.73 -19.38
N ARG A 34 -2.47 20.62 -20.50
CA ARG A 34 -3.14 19.39 -20.90
C ARG A 34 -2.00 18.42 -21.23
N PRO A 35 -1.81 17.32 -20.49
CA PRO A 35 -0.84 16.33 -20.93
C PRO A 35 -1.37 15.79 -22.26
N GLY A 36 -0.56 15.92 -23.32
CA GLY A 36 -0.89 15.43 -24.65
C GLY A 36 -1.20 13.92 -24.67
N PRO A 37 -1.56 13.37 -25.83
CA PRO A 37 -1.77 11.93 -25.98
C PRO A 37 -0.43 11.21 -25.78
N CYS A 38 -0.12 10.87 -24.53
CA CYS A 38 1.10 10.17 -24.16
C CYS A 38 0.83 8.66 -24.15
N ASN A 39 1.75 7.90 -24.73
CA ASN A 39 1.77 6.44 -24.74
C ASN A 39 1.38 5.85 -23.38
N PRO A 40 0.48 4.86 -23.32
CA PRO A 40 0.02 4.26 -22.07
C PRO A 40 1.18 3.67 -21.25
N LEU A 41 2.18 3.10 -21.92
CA LEU A 41 3.41 2.57 -21.29
C LEU A 41 4.29 3.65 -20.67
N GLY A 42 4.39 4.84 -21.28
CA GLY A 42 5.15 5.97 -20.74
C GLY A 42 4.49 6.62 -19.53
N ARG A 43 3.15 6.57 -19.46
CA ARG A 43 2.38 7.01 -18.29
C ARG A 43 2.47 6.01 -17.14
N PHE A 44 2.37 4.72 -17.43
CA PHE A 44 2.59 3.65 -16.46
C PHE A 44 4.00 3.73 -15.84
N SER A 45 5.05 3.90 -16.65
CA SER A 45 6.42 4.01 -16.15
C SER A 45 6.66 5.28 -15.34
N ALA A 46 6.03 6.41 -15.70
CA ALA A 46 6.11 7.65 -14.91
C ALA A 46 5.41 7.52 -13.55
N LEU A 47 4.25 6.87 -13.49
CA LEU A 47 3.53 6.58 -12.24
C LEU A 47 4.29 5.56 -11.37
N PHE A 48 4.83 4.51 -11.98
CA PHE A 48 5.69 3.52 -11.33
C PHE A 48 6.93 4.17 -10.73
N LEU A 49 7.65 5.00 -11.49
CA LEU A 49 8.87 5.66 -11.03
C LEU A 49 8.60 6.66 -9.91
N ARG A 50 7.44 7.33 -9.94
CA ARG A 50 6.98 8.19 -8.84
C ARG A 50 6.66 7.36 -7.59
N SER A 51 5.91 6.28 -7.72
CA SER A 51 5.57 5.38 -6.63
C SER A 51 6.83 4.77 -6.01
N TRP A 52 7.75 4.29 -6.85
CA TRP A 52 9.06 3.77 -6.46
C TRP A 52 9.88 4.81 -5.68
N ARG A 53 9.99 6.03 -6.20
CA ARG A 53 10.75 7.11 -5.55
C ARG A 53 10.12 7.50 -4.21
N GLN A 54 8.79 7.47 -4.09
CA GLN A 54 8.09 7.74 -2.83
C GLN A 54 8.31 6.60 -1.82
N ASN A 55 8.25 5.35 -2.28
CA ASN A 55 8.47 4.17 -1.45
C ASN A 55 9.91 4.09 -0.92
N VAL A 56 10.90 4.39 -1.76
CA VAL A 56 12.33 4.46 -1.37
C VAL A 56 12.60 5.64 -0.43
N ARG A 57 11.95 6.79 -0.64
CA ARG A 57 12.16 7.99 0.19
C ARG A 57 11.49 7.90 1.56
N ASN A 58 10.56 6.97 1.77
CA ASN A 58 9.95 6.71 3.07
C ASN A 58 10.90 5.92 4.00
N VAL A 59 12.10 6.45 4.21
CA VAL A 59 13.16 5.82 5.01
C VAL A 59 12.70 5.51 6.43
N ARG A 60 11.87 6.37 7.04
CA ARG A 60 11.32 6.13 8.38
C ARG A 60 10.42 4.89 8.44
N ILE A 61 9.52 4.73 7.46
CA ILE A 61 8.62 3.58 7.39
C ILE A 61 9.39 2.31 7.06
N ASN A 62 10.34 2.40 6.12
CA ASN A 62 11.20 1.27 5.78
C ASN A 62 12.10 0.87 6.95
N LEU A 63 12.59 1.82 7.76
CA LEU A 63 13.35 1.54 8.98
C LEU A 63 12.47 0.84 10.03
N LEU A 64 11.25 1.33 10.27
CA LEU A 64 10.31 0.66 11.17
C LEU A 64 10.02 -0.77 10.69
N ARG A 65 9.82 -0.98 9.39
CA ARG A 65 9.66 -2.32 8.81
C ARG A 65 10.88 -3.22 9.01
N LEU A 66 12.09 -2.67 8.88
CA LEU A 66 13.31 -3.43 9.16
C LEU A 66 13.39 -3.82 10.64
N LEU A 67 13.01 -2.92 11.54
CA LEU A 67 12.98 -3.20 12.98
C LEU A 67 11.93 -4.27 13.34
N THR A 68 10.74 -4.22 12.74
CA THR A 68 9.71 -5.25 12.98
C THR A 68 10.16 -6.60 12.45
N VAL A 69 10.69 -6.65 11.23
CA VAL A 69 11.22 -7.88 10.62
C VAL A 69 12.37 -8.47 11.44
N ALA A 70 13.28 -7.61 11.92
CA ALA A 70 14.37 -8.04 12.79
C ALA A 70 13.85 -8.56 14.13
N GLY A 71 12.90 -7.86 14.75
CA GLY A 71 12.26 -8.27 16.00
C GLY A 71 11.55 -9.62 15.88
N GLU A 72 10.76 -9.82 14.82
CA GLU A 72 10.11 -11.10 14.54
C GLU A 72 11.13 -12.23 14.36
N ALA A 73 12.23 -11.99 13.65
CA ALA A 73 13.28 -13.00 13.48
C ALA A 73 13.92 -13.41 14.82
N VAL A 74 14.07 -12.48 15.77
CA VAL A 74 14.54 -12.79 17.12
C VAL A 74 13.49 -13.59 17.89
N LEU A 75 12.24 -13.15 17.88
CA LEU A 75 11.14 -13.84 18.58
C LEU A 75 10.97 -15.29 18.09
N PHE A 76 11.01 -15.51 16.77
CA PHE A 76 10.95 -16.86 16.19
C PHE A 76 12.17 -17.71 16.55
N ALA A 77 13.36 -17.10 16.63
CA ALA A 77 14.57 -17.82 17.03
C ALA A 77 14.58 -18.21 18.52
N GLU A 78 13.94 -17.42 19.39
CA GLU A 78 13.77 -17.72 20.81
C GLU A 78 12.65 -18.74 21.05
N LEU A 79 11.55 -18.64 20.29
CA LEU A 79 10.43 -19.58 20.37
C LEU A 79 10.84 -21.02 20.03
N PHE A 80 11.76 -21.19 19.08
CA PHE A 80 12.29 -22.48 18.66
C PHE A 80 13.74 -22.69 19.12
N ASP A 81 13.97 -22.59 20.44
CA ASP A 81 15.29 -22.74 21.08
C ASP A 81 15.95 -24.11 20.78
N SER A 82 15.15 -25.14 20.45
CA SER A 82 15.57 -26.47 19.98
C SER A 82 16.27 -26.48 18.60
N CYS A 83 16.19 -25.39 17.83
CA CYS A 83 16.77 -25.27 16.48
C CYS A 83 18.14 -24.56 16.47
N LYS A 84 18.69 -24.24 17.64
CA LYS A 84 20.03 -23.63 17.77
C LYS A 84 21.13 -24.65 17.47
N PRO A 85 22.24 -24.22 16.84
CA PRO A 85 23.35 -25.12 16.52
C PRO A 85 23.92 -25.76 17.80
N GLY A 86 24.02 -27.10 17.82
CA GLY A 86 24.58 -27.87 18.93
C GLY A 86 23.58 -28.61 19.83
N ARG A 87 22.26 -28.54 19.56
CA ARG A 87 21.23 -29.36 20.25
C ARG A 87 20.53 -30.29 19.25
N ASP A 88 21.17 -31.40 18.91
CA ASP A 88 20.60 -32.42 18.02
C ASP A 88 19.68 -33.38 18.78
N VAL A 89 18.44 -32.95 19.00
CA VAL A 89 17.36 -33.79 19.54
C VAL A 89 16.52 -34.32 18.37
N ALA A 90 16.00 -35.56 18.45
CA ALA A 90 15.11 -36.13 17.43
C ALA A 90 13.85 -35.26 17.12
N ARG A 91 13.47 -34.38 18.05
CA ARG A 91 12.39 -33.37 17.91
C ARG A 91 12.75 -32.20 16.98
N SER A 92 14.04 -32.03 16.64
CA SER A 92 14.57 -30.90 15.87
C SER A 92 14.01 -30.81 14.44
N VAL A 93 13.64 -31.93 13.81
CA VAL A 93 13.07 -31.89 12.45
C VAL A 93 11.67 -31.29 12.45
N ALA A 94 10.80 -31.72 13.36
CA ALA A 94 9.45 -31.17 13.51
C ALA A 94 9.47 -29.69 13.91
N ASP A 95 10.41 -29.32 14.80
CA ASP A 95 10.58 -27.93 15.23
C ASP A 95 11.09 -27.04 14.07
N ARG A 96 11.97 -27.55 13.21
CA ARG A 96 12.45 -26.83 12.00
C ARG A 96 11.35 -26.64 10.96
N THR A 97 10.52 -27.66 10.74
CA THR A 97 9.39 -27.55 9.81
C THR A 97 8.34 -26.60 10.36
N ALA A 98 8.03 -26.66 11.66
CA ALA A 98 7.12 -25.74 12.32
C ALA A 98 7.63 -24.30 12.21
N LEU A 99 8.91 -24.07 12.51
CA LEU A 99 9.54 -22.75 12.39
C LEU A 99 9.38 -22.15 10.99
N LEU A 100 9.70 -22.94 9.94
CA LEU A 100 9.59 -22.49 8.56
C LEU A 100 8.14 -22.21 8.16
N SER A 101 7.21 -23.10 8.50
CA SER A 101 5.79 -22.92 8.19
C SER A 101 5.22 -21.68 8.88
N PHE A 102 5.46 -21.49 10.18
CA PHE A 102 4.99 -20.30 10.90
C PHE A 102 5.62 -19.02 10.36
N GLY A 103 6.90 -19.04 9.99
CA GLY A 103 7.56 -17.90 9.35
C GLY A 103 6.91 -17.53 8.01
N VAL A 104 6.58 -18.52 7.17
CA VAL A 104 5.90 -18.29 5.90
C VAL A 104 4.49 -17.74 6.11
N ILE A 105 3.73 -18.31 7.05
CA ILE A 105 2.38 -17.85 7.39
C ILE A 105 2.41 -16.37 7.82
N ASN A 106 3.35 -15.99 8.68
CA ASN A 106 3.50 -14.60 9.12
C ASN A 106 3.75 -13.66 7.91
N VAL A 107 4.73 -13.99 7.06
CA VAL A 107 5.08 -13.17 5.90
C VAL A 107 3.92 -13.03 4.91
N VAL A 108 3.23 -14.13 4.62
CA VAL A 108 2.06 -14.12 3.73
C VAL A 108 0.92 -13.30 4.35
N MET A 109 0.67 -13.46 5.64
CA MET A 109 -0.36 -12.73 6.37
C MET A 109 -0.10 -11.21 6.34
N MET A 110 1.15 -10.79 6.60
CA MET A 110 1.54 -9.38 6.49
C MET A 110 1.33 -8.84 5.07
N GLY A 111 1.71 -9.61 4.05
CA GLY A 111 1.51 -9.27 2.65
C GLY A 111 0.04 -9.07 2.30
N VAL A 112 -0.83 -9.97 2.75
CA VAL A 112 -2.28 -9.89 2.54
C VAL A 112 -2.89 -8.71 3.28
N MET A 113 -2.60 -8.53 4.57
CA MET A 113 -3.12 -7.39 5.34
C MET A 113 -2.73 -6.06 4.69
N LYS A 114 -1.47 -5.94 4.26
CA LYS A 114 -0.98 -4.75 3.58
C LYS A 114 -1.77 -4.49 2.30
N THR A 115 -1.95 -5.49 1.44
CA THR A 115 -2.66 -5.28 0.17
C THR A 115 -4.15 -5.04 0.36
N LEU A 116 -4.81 -5.70 1.33
CA LEU A 116 -6.20 -5.41 1.70
C LEU A 116 -6.37 -3.96 2.16
N TYR A 117 -5.47 -3.47 3.01
CA TYR A 117 -5.50 -2.09 3.50
C TYR A 117 -5.26 -1.08 2.37
N VAL A 118 -4.25 -1.32 1.52
CA VAL A 118 -3.95 -0.46 0.37
C VAL A 118 -5.12 -0.46 -0.61
N PHE A 119 -5.65 -1.64 -0.96
CA PHE A 119 -6.75 -1.77 -1.89
C PHE A 119 -8.03 -1.09 -1.36
N GLY A 120 -8.34 -1.27 -0.07
CA GLY A 120 -9.47 -0.62 0.59
C GLY A 120 -9.41 0.91 0.52
N ASN A 121 -8.25 1.49 0.85
CA ASN A 121 -8.05 2.95 0.81
C ASN A 121 -8.03 3.52 -0.61
N GLU A 122 -7.42 2.80 -1.56
CA GLU A 122 -7.32 3.25 -2.94
C GLU A 122 -8.63 3.10 -3.72
N ARG A 123 -9.49 2.15 -3.35
CA ARG A 123 -10.80 1.96 -3.98
C ARG A 123 -11.64 3.24 -3.94
N GLU A 124 -11.60 4.00 -2.85
CA GLU A 124 -12.31 5.29 -2.77
C GLU A 124 -11.74 6.33 -3.74
N VAL A 125 -10.42 6.38 -3.88
CA VAL A 125 -9.75 7.28 -4.81
C VAL A 125 -10.12 6.91 -6.25
N VAL A 126 -10.06 5.61 -6.57
CA VAL A 126 -10.43 5.07 -7.88
C VAL A 126 -11.91 5.31 -8.21
N ALA A 127 -12.82 5.18 -7.23
CA ALA A 127 -14.24 5.48 -7.42
C ALA A 127 -14.45 6.97 -7.80
N ARG A 128 -13.73 7.87 -7.13
CA ARG A 128 -13.75 9.32 -7.43
C ARG A 128 -13.14 9.65 -8.80
N GLU A 129 -12.10 8.93 -9.22
CA GLU A 129 -11.43 9.15 -10.50
C GLU A 129 -12.18 8.54 -11.70
N ARG A 130 -12.87 7.41 -11.50
CA ARG A 130 -13.76 6.81 -12.51
C ARG A 130 -14.90 7.74 -12.89
N GLN A 131 -15.42 8.51 -11.92
CA GLN A 131 -16.42 9.56 -12.17
C GLN A 131 -15.86 10.73 -13.00
N ARG A 132 -14.54 10.93 -13.01
CA ARG A 132 -13.86 12.02 -13.75
C ARG A 132 -13.24 11.59 -15.07
N ASN A 133 -13.33 10.30 -15.43
CA ASN A 133 -12.89 9.72 -16.70
C ASN A 133 -11.42 10.03 -17.10
N GLN A 134 -10.52 10.25 -16.12
CA GLN A 134 -9.16 10.73 -16.39
C GLN A 134 -8.15 9.61 -16.72
N TYR A 135 -8.30 8.40 -16.17
CA TYR A 135 -7.43 7.23 -16.42
C TYR A 135 -8.19 5.90 -16.21
N LYS A 136 -7.67 4.79 -16.78
CA LYS A 136 -8.17 3.44 -16.48
C LYS A 136 -7.67 3.00 -15.10
N ALA A 137 -8.58 2.74 -14.18
CA ALA A 137 -8.32 2.31 -12.79
C ALA A 137 -7.29 1.17 -12.65
N ILE A 138 -7.28 0.26 -13.63
CA ILE A 138 -6.40 -0.91 -13.66
C ILE A 138 -4.94 -0.50 -13.88
N GLU A 139 -4.66 0.51 -14.70
CA GLU A 139 -3.29 0.96 -14.99
C GLU A 139 -2.61 1.55 -13.75
N TYR A 140 -3.37 2.29 -12.94
CA TYR A 140 -2.88 2.85 -11.68
C TYR A 140 -2.61 1.75 -10.65
N LEU A 141 -3.59 0.85 -10.43
CA LEU A 141 -3.46 -0.25 -9.46
C LEU A 141 -2.28 -1.17 -9.80
N LEU A 142 -2.11 -1.51 -11.08
CA LEU A 142 -1.02 -2.37 -11.54
C LEU A 142 0.34 -1.68 -11.37
N SER A 143 0.42 -0.36 -11.61
CA SER A 143 1.66 0.40 -11.46
C SER A 143 2.12 0.48 -10.01
N LYS A 144 1.16 0.57 -9.08
CA LYS A 144 1.45 0.59 -7.65
C LYS A 144 1.79 -0.78 -7.11
N ALA A 145 1.02 -1.82 -7.48
CA ALA A 145 1.34 -3.20 -7.14
C ALA A 145 2.76 -3.57 -7.60
N ALA A 146 3.12 -3.27 -8.85
CA ALA A 146 4.45 -3.53 -9.39
C ALA A 146 5.57 -2.80 -8.62
N ALA A 147 5.31 -1.60 -8.10
CA ALA A 147 6.30 -0.84 -7.32
C ALA A 147 6.46 -1.35 -5.88
N GLU A 148 5.46 -2.04 -5.35
CA GLU A 148 5.45 -2.54 -3.96
C GLU A 148 5.96 -3.99 -3.83
N LEU A 149 5.70 -4.85 -4.83
CA LEU A 149 6.15 -6.25 -4.87
C LEU A 149 7.65 -6.46 -4.60
N PRO A 150 8.58 -5.78 -5.30
CA PRO A 150 10.02 -5.99 -5.07
C PRO A 150 10.49 -5.54 -3.68
N LEU A 151 9.83 -4.55 -3.09
CA LEU A 151 10.15 -4.07 -1.75
C LEU A 151 9.68 -5.08 -0.68
N ASP A 152 8.48 -5.62 -0.85
CA ASP A 152 7.97 -6.68 0.03
C ASP A 152 8.81 -7.96 -0.08
N ALA A 153 9.18 -8.35 -1.31
CA ALA A 153 10.09 -9.46 -1.55
C ALA A 153 11.45 -9.25 -0.84
N ALA A 154 12.00 -8.03 -0.88
CA ALA A 154 13.25 -7.71 -0.20
C ALA A 154 13.14 -7.79 1.33
N PHE A 155 12.05 -7.30 1.92
CA PHE A 155 11.84 -7.41 3.37
C PHE A 155 11.64 -8.85 3.83
N SER A 156 10.88 -9.65 3.08
CA SER A 156 10.70 -11.07 3.37
C SER A 156 11.99 -11.87 3.22
N ALA A 157 12.84 -11.51 2.24
CA ALA A 157 14.17 -12.10 2.12
C ALA A 157 15.08 -11.70 3.30
N ALA A 158 14.99 -10.45 3.77
CA ALA A 158 15.74 -10.00 4.95
C ALA A 158 15.30 -10.74 6.22
N PHE A 159 14.00 -10.97 6.42
CA PHE A 159 13.46 -11.81 7.48
C PHE A 159 14.07 -13.22 7.45
N ALA A 160 14.02 -13.87 6.29
CA ALA A 160 14.55 -15.21 6.09
C ALA A 160 16.07 -15.31 6.35
N LEU A 161 16.84 -14.31 5.94
CA LEU A 161 18.27 -14.22 6.22
C LEU A 161 18.56 -13.99 7.71
N GLY A 162 17.78 -13.14 8.37
CA GLY A 162 17.85 -12.92 9.82
C GLY A 162 17.54 -14.21 10.59
N LEU A 163 16.48 -14.91 10.19
CA LEU A 163 16.11 -16.19 10.78
C LEU A 163 17.22 -17.22 10.60
N LYS A 164 17.81 -17.34 9.40
CA LYS A 164 18.97 -18.21 9.16
C LYS A 164 20.18 -17.82 9.99
N ALA A 165 20.46 -16.54 10.19
CA ALA A 165 21.61 -16.12 11.01
C ALA A 165 21.46 -16.54 12.48
N ARG A 166 20.23 -16.68 12.96
CA ARG A 166 19.90 -17.04 14.35
C ARG A 166 19.58 -18.53 14.54
N THR A 167 19.45 -19.30 13.47
CA THR A 167 19.05 -20.72 13.51
C THR A 167 20.03 -21.59 12.74
N GLY A 168 20.24 -22.84 13.15
CA GLY A 168 21.22 -23.74 12.53
C GLY A 168 20.81 -24.31 11.15
N LEU A 169 20.01 -23.58 10.36
CA LEU A 169 19.44 -24.10 9.11
C LEU A 169 20.51 -24.39 8.05
N ARG A 170 20.53 -25.64 7.57
CA ARG A 170 21.49 -26.16 6.57
C ARG A 170 21.30 -25.57 5.16
N THR A 171 20.18 -24.90 4.91
CA THR A 171 19.79 -24.40 3.58
C THR A 171 20.58 -23.17 3.14
N SER A 172 20.87 -23.05 1.85
CA SER A 172 21.50 -21.84 1.28
C SER A 172 20.62 -20.61 1.52
N GLY A 173 21.23 -19.50 1.96
CA GLY A 173 20.48 -18.27 2.29
C GLY A 173 19.75 -17.67 1.09
N LYS A 174 20.29 -17.90 -0.12
CA LYS A 174 19.67 -17.48 -1.38
C LYS A 174 18.37 -18.25 -1.67
N VAL A 175 18.36 -19.56 -1.41
CA VAL A 175 17.18 -20.41 -1.62
C VAL A 175 16.11 -20.04 -0.60
N LEU A 176 16.48 -19.94 0.68
CA LEU A 176 15.53 -19.59 1.73
C LEU A 176 14.94 -18.19 1.51
N GLY A 177 15.77 -17.18 1.25
CA GLY A 177 15.31 -15.83 0.96
C GLY A 177 14.45 -15.76 -0.31
N GLY A 178 14.82 -16.52 -1.35
CA GLY A 178 14.05 -16.63 -2.59
C GLY A 178 12.67 -17.26 -2.38
N THR A 179 12.57 -18.35 -1.62
CA THR A 179 11.29 -19.00 -1.30
C THR A 179 10.38 -18.05 -0.51
N PHE A 180 10.91 -17.39 0.51
CA PHE A 180 10.14 -16.41 1.29
C PHE A 180 9.71 -15.20 0.46
N ALA A 181 10.56 -14.72 -0.45
CA ALA A 181 10.21 -13.66 -1.39
C ALA A 181 9.07 -14.05 -2.33
N VAL A 182 9.12 -15.26 -2.92
CA VAL A 182 8.05 -15.77 -3.79
C VAL A 182 6.75 -15.96 -3.03
N MET A 183 6.81 -16.53 -1.81
CA MET A 183 5.62 -16.67 -0.96
C MET A 183 5.03 -15.32 -0.56
N ALA A 184 5.86 -14.32 -0.25
CA ALA A 184 5.40 -12.96 0.01
C ALA A 184 4.66 -12.36 -1.19
N MET A 185 5.22 -12.50 -2.40
CA MET A 185 4.55 -12.06 -3.63
C MET A 185 3.23 -12.80 -3.84
N ALA A 186 3.18 -14.12 -3.60
CA ALA A 186 1.94 -14.90 -3.67
C ALA A 186 0.89 -14.40 -2.67
N GLY A 187 1.30 -14.09 -1.43
CA GLY A 187 0.43 -13.49 -0.41
C GLY A 187 -0.12 -12.14 -0.84
N THR A 188 0.72 -11.24 -1.34
CA THR A 188 0.26 -9.94 -1.84
C THR A 188 -0.74 -10.10 -3.01
N ALA A 189 -0.49 -11.03 -3.94
CA ALA A 189 -1.40 -11.34 -5.04
C ALA A 189 -2.73 -11.91 -4.55
N LEU A 190 -2.71 -12.81 -3.56
CA LEU A 190 -3.89 -13.35 -2.91
C LEU A 190 -4.71 -12.24 -2.24
N GLY A 191 -4.05 -11.31 -1.54
CA GLY A 191 -4.73 -10.17 -0.93
C GLY A 191 -5.31 -9.20 -1.96
N PHE A 192 -4.71 -9.04 -3.14
CA PHE A 192 -5.36 -8.31 -4.25
C PHE A 192 -6.58 -9.06 -4.79
N ALA A 193 -6.51 -10.38 -4.93
CA ALA A 193 -7.64 -11.20 -5.38
C ALA A 193 -8.81 -11.10 -4.38
N VAL A 194 -8.55 -11.30 -3.09
CA VAL A 194 -9.56 -11.19 -2.01
C VAL A 194 -10.06 -9.75 -1.86
N GLY A 195 -9.17 -8.76 -1.99
CA GLY A 195 -9.51 -7.35 -1.99
C GLY A 195 -10.48 -6.98 -3.11
N SER A 196 -10.31 -7.56 -4.30
CA SER A 196 -11.20 -7.33 -5.43
C SER A 196 -12.64 -7.82 -5.20
N LEU A 197 -12.80 -8.93 -4.46
CA LEU A 197 -14.09 -9.50 -4.09
C LEU A 197 -14.79 -8.71 -2.98
N SER A 198 -14.02 -7.97 -2.17
CA SER A 198 -14.54 -7.22 -1.04
C SER A 198 -15.17 -5.90 -1.49
N THR A 199 -16.50 -5.82 -1.51
CA THR A 199 -17.27 -4.66 -1.97
C THR A 199 -17.48 -3.59 -0.88
N HIS A 200 -17.19 -3.91 0.38
CA HIS A 200 -17.53 -3.09 1.55
C HIS A 200 -16.29 -2.47 2.22
N GLY A 201 -15.84 -1.30 1.73
CA GLY A 201 -14.84 -0.45 2.41
C GLY A 201 -13.48 -1.09 2.76
N ALA A 202 -12.59 -0.32 3.40
CA ALA A 202 -11.29 -0.84 3.85
C ALA A 202 -11.42 -1.73 5.10
N GLU A 203 -12.26 -1.32 6.05
CA GLU A 203 -12.46 -2.05 7.31
C GLU A 203 -13.17 -3.38 7.08
N GLY A 204 -14.20 -3.41 6.22
CA GLY A 204 -14.92 -4.64 5.89
C GLY A 204 -14.07 -5.63 5.08
N ALA A 205 -13.22 -5.15 4.17
CA ALA A 205 -12.27 -5.99 3.45
C ALA A 205 -11.23 -6.64 4.38
N MET A 206 -10.74 -5.91 5.39
CA MET A 206 -9.84 -6.45 6.40
C MET A 206 -10.56 -7.47 7.30
N ALA A 207 -11.80 -7.17 7.72
CA ALA A 207 -12.59 -8.03 8.59
C ALA A 207 -12.94 -9.38 7.95
N LEU A 208 -13.22 -9.42 6.65
CA LEU A 208 -13.51 -10.66 5.92
C LEU A 208 -12.26 -11.31 5.31
N GLY A 209 -11.35 -10.51 4.80
CA GLY A 209 -10.19 -11.01 4.07
C GLY A 209 -9.15 -11.71 4.95
N VAL A 210 -8.94 -11.23 6.17
CA VAL A 210 -7.99 -11.85 7.10
C VAL A 210 -8.45 -13.26 7.53
N PRO A 211 -9.69 -13.50 7.99
CA PRO A 211 -10.18 -14.85 8.30
C PRO A 211 -10.14 -15.80 7.11
N ILE A 212 -10.54 -15.36 5.92
CA ILE A 212 -10.49 -16.19 4.70
C ILE A 212 -9.05 -16.64 4.41
N THR A 213 -8.10 -15.71 4.56
CA THR A 213 -6.67 -16.00 4.35
C THR A 213 -6.13 -16.97 5.39
N VAL A 214 -6.52 -16.83 6.66
CA VAL A 214 -6.15 -17.80 7.72
C VAL A 214 -6.64 -19.20 7.35
N VAL A 215 -7.89 -19.34 6.91
CA VAL A 215 -8.44 -20.64 6.49
C VAL A 215 -7.66 -21.21 5.31
N LEU A 216 -7.35 -20.39 4.30
CA LEU A 216 -6.55 -20.81 3.14
C LEU A 216 -5.10 -21.18 3.48
N MET A 217 -4.55 -20.69 4.59
CA MET A 217 -3.21 -21.05 5.06
C MET A 217 -3.21 -22.32 5.94
N ALA A 218 -4.36 -22.66 6.51
CA ALA A 218 -4.52 -23.79 7.44
C ALA A 218 -4.94 -25.10 6.74
N VAL A 219 -5.56 -25.00 5.56
CA VAL A 219 -6.00 -26.11 4.69
C VAL A 219 -4.93 -26.44 3.67
#